data_AF-A0A9X4KIS4-F1
#
_entry.id   AF-A0A9X4KIS4-F1
#
_cell.length_a   1.000
_cell.length_b   1.000
_cell.length_c   1.000
_cell.angle_alpha   90.00
_cell.angle_beta   90.00
_cell.angle_gamma   90.00
#
_symmetry.space_group_name_H-M   'P 1'
#
loop_
_entity.id
_entity.type
_entity.pdbx_description
1 polymer ?
#
loop_
_entity_poly.entity_id
_entity_poly.type
_entity_poly.pdbx_seq_one_letter_code
_entity_poly.pdbx_strand_id
1 'polypeptide(L)'
;MNKRRCANVCLLAAALTGALGGCNYKAHHQQSANDYGSRTANDPKMSGVRAYSHVVTDPRAHDNRYFEYSSAMSYRLSNVPGVANAIVMLTDKNAYVGITTDQTATGIRSHGGLRTREQDNTGTTEGVYNVDTGSTSWDLTKIVTPYNSSFSHKDISDLSTEFRQTLSNEVRKMAPNVTGVHISANMEYMNQLLGYAKASWDGQPLAPLTPSFNKLAKYMFAAGDEVPIPVPEPTARGGSMNGTAKR
;
A
#
# COMPACT_ATOMS: atom_id res chain seq x y z
N MET A 1 -10.93 -49.32 40.60
CA MET A 1 -10.41 -47.95 40.34
C MET A 1 -11.61 -47.02 40.16
N ASN A 2 -11.80 -46.05 41.07
CA ASN A 2 -13.05 -45.26 41.17
C ASN A 2 -13.27 -44.37 39.93
N LYS A 3 -14.39 -44.55 39.23
CA LYS A 3 -14.77 -43.79 38.01
C LYS A 3 -14.68 -42.26 38.17
N ARG A 4 -14.89 -41.74 39.39
CA ARG A 4 -14.74 -40.31 39.73
C ARG A 4 -13.28 -39.81 39.71
N ARG A 5 -12.30 -40.68 40.00
CA ARG A 5 -10.87 -40.35 39.92
C ARG A 5 -10.38 -40.32 38.48
N CYS A 6 -10.86 -41.21 37.61
CA CYS A 6 -10.56 -41.16 36.17
C CYS A 6 -11.15 -39.91 35.49
N ALA A 7 -12.39 -39.54 35.81
CA ALA A 7 -13.02 -38.34 35.23
C ALA A 7 -12.27 -37.04 35.59
N ASN A 8 -11.83 -36.89 36.84
CA ASN A 8 -11.06 -35.71 37.27
C ASN A 8 -9.65 -35.67 36.66
N VAL A 9 -9.00 -36.82 36.46
CA VAL A 9 -7.68 -36.89 35.79
C VAL A 9 -7.78 -36.54 34.30
N CYS A 10 -8.84 -37.00 33.60
CA CYS A 10 -9.05 -36.66 32.19
C CYS A 10 -9.37 -35.16 31.98
N LEU A 11 -10.13 -34.54 32.88
CA LEU A 11 -10.45 -33.10 32.81
C LEU A 11 -9.22 -32.21 33.06
N LEU A 12 -8.35 -32.59 34.01
CA LEU A 12 -7.07 -31.90 34.24
C LEU A 12 -6.10 -32.06 33.07
N ALA A 13 -6.02 -33.26 32.48
CA ALA A 13 -5.18 -33.53 31.31
C ALA A 13 -5.63 -32.73 30.07
N ALA A 14 -6.94 -32.57 29.85
CA ALA A 14 -7.48 -31.77 28.75
C ALA A 14 -7.26 -30.25 28.94
N ALA A 15 -7.29 -29.76 30.18
CA ALA A 15 -6.98 -28.37 30.49
C ALA A 15 -5.48 -28.04 30.28
N LEU A 16 -4.59 -28.99 30.59
CA LEU A 16 -3.14 -28.86 30.40
C LEU A 16 -2.74 -28.86 28.91
N THR A 17 -3.40 -29.64 28.05
CA THR A 17 -3.13 -29.62 26.60
C THR A 17 -3.67 -28.37 25.91
N GLY A 18 -4.81 -27.83 26.34
CA GLY A 18 -5.35 -26.56 25.82
C GLY A 18 -4.51 -25.33 26.17
N ALA A 19 -3.92 -25.29 27.37
CA ALA A 19 -3.10 -24.16 27.82
C ALA A 19 -1.77 -24.01 27.08
N LEU A 20 -1.16 -25.12 26.64
CA LEU A 20 0.11 -25.10 25.90
C LEU A 20 -0.06 -24.60 24.45
N GLY A 21 -1.23 -24.81 23.83
CA GLY A 21 -1.52 -24.32 22.48
C GLY A 21 -1.69 -22.79 22.40
N GLY A 22 -2.32 -22.18 23.41
CA GLY A 22 -2.64 -20.76 23.41
C GLY A 22 -1.42 -19.83 23.53
N CYS A 23 -0.47 -20.17 24.40
CA CYS A 23 0.76 -19.37 24.56
C CYS A 23 1.69 -19.49 23.35
N ASN A 24 1.75 -20.67 22.73
CA ASN A 24 2.62 -20.89 21.57
C ASN A 24 2.05 -20.25 20.30
N TYR A 25 0.73 -20.30 20.10
CA TYR A 25 0.07 -19.61 18.98
C TYR A 25 0.34 -18.11 18.99
N LYS A 26 0.26 -17.46 20.17
CA LYS A 26 0.55 -16.03 20.31
C LYS A 26 1.99 -15.71 19.89
N ALA A 27 2.96 -16.48 20.37
CA ALA A 27 4.37 -16.28 20.01
C ALA A 27 4.61 -16.50 18.50
N HIS A 28 4.03 -17.55 17.92
CA HIS A 28 4.14 -17.84 16.49
C HIS A 28 3.52 -16.74 15.62
N HIS A 29 2.35 -16.23 16.00
CA HIS A 29 1.70 -15.16 15.27
C HIS A 29 2.52 -13.86 15.31
N GLN A 30 3.00 -13.47 16.49
CA GLN A 30 3.82 -12.27 16.69
C GLN A 30 5.14 -12.30 15.92
N GLN A 31 5.68 -13.51 15.68
CA GLN A 31 6.90 -13.69 14.89
C GLN A 31 6.63 -13.87 13.39
N SER A 32 5.37 -13.95 12.98
CA SER A 32 5.01 -14.17 11.58
C SER A 32 5.24 -12.91 10.74
N ALA A 33 5.42 -13.11 9.42
CA ALA A 33 5.50 -12.02 8.46
C ALA A 33 4.16 -11.27 8.27
N ASN A 34 3.07 -11.77 8.87
CA ASN A 34 1.72 -11.25 8.70
C ASN A 34 1.28 -10.40 9.90
N ASP A 35 2.12 -10.23 10.92
CA ASP A 35 1.81 -9.40 12.09
C ASP A 35 2.71 -8.15 12.09
N TYR A 36 2.07 -6.99 11.96
CA TYR A 36 2.70 -5.67 12.07
C TYR A 36 2.19 -4.87 13.28
N GLY A 37 1.38 -5.50 14.13
CA GLY A 37 0.74 -4.88 15.29
C GLY A 37 1.38 -5.29 16.60
N SER A 38 2.09 -6.42 16.61
CA SER A 38 2.79 -6.93 17.78
C SER A 38 4.02 -6.09 18.10
N ARG A 39 3.88 -5.13 19.03
CA ARG A 39 4.99 -4.32 19.55
C ARG A 39 5.90 -5.11 20.50
N THR A 40 6.45 -6.22 20.02
CA THR A 40 7.34 -7.07 20.81
C THR A 40 8.74 -6.46 20.89
N ALA A 41 9.40 -6.63 22.04
CA ALA A 41 10.80 -6.27 22.16
C ALA A 41 11.64 -7.17 21.25
N ASN A 42 12.57 -6.56 20.49
CA ASN A 42 13.46 -7.23 19.54
C ASN A 42 12.76 -7.89 18.33
N ASP A 43 11.64 -7.33 17.85
CA ASP A 43 11.05 -7.77 16.59
C ASP A 43 12.09 -7.67 15.45
N PRO A 44 12.40 -8.77 14.73
CA PRO A 44 13.37 -8.75 13.64
C PRO A 44 13.04 -7.73 12.54
N LYS A 45 11.75 -7.44 12.31
CA LYS A 45 11.28 -6.47 11.29
C LYS A 45 11.64 -5.03 11.68
N MET A 46 11.81 -4.79 12.97
CA MET A 46 12.25 -3.52 13.56
C MET A 46 13.74 -3.51 13.93
N SER A 47 14.47 -4.59 13.64
CA SER A 47 15.90 -4.65 13.87
C SER A 47 16.63 -3.73 12.88
N GLY A 48 17.42 -2.78 13.40
CA GLY A 48 18.25 -1.88 12.62
C GLY A 48 17.80 -0.42 12.65
N VAL A 49 18.49 0.39 11.83
CA VAL A 49 18.17 1.82 11.68
C VAL A 49 16.86 1.95 10.90
N ARG A 50 16.06 2.96 11.26
CA ARG A 50 14.81 3.27 10.55
C ARG A 50 15.07 3.45 9.05
N ALA A 51 14.42 2.62 8.23
CA ALA A 51 14.65 2.58 6.79
C ALA A 51 13.70 3.49 6.00
N TYR A 52 12.50 3.72 6.53
CA TYR A 52 11.50 4.59 5.91
C TYR A 52 11.76 6.07 6.22
N SER A 53 11.41 6.94 5.28
CA SER A 53 11.47 8.39 5.43
C SER A 53 10.26 8.93 6.20
N HIS A 54 10.47 10.02 6.92
CA HIS A 54 9.39 10.85 7.45
C HIS A 54 9.03 11.93 6.41
N VAL A 55 7.92 12.64 6.66
CA VAL A 55 7.57 13.86 5.93
C VAL A 55 8.68 14.87 6.17
N VAL A 56 9.36 15.30 5.11
CA VAL A 56 10.47 16.25 5.19
C VAL A 56 9.90 17.64 4.91
N THR A 57 10.15 18.60 5.81
CA THR A 57 9.59 19.95 5.67
C THR A 57 10.21 20.73 4.51
N ASP A 58 11.46 20.44 4.15
CA ASP A 58 12.12 21.03 2.97
C ASP A 58 11.58 20.40 1.67
N PRO A 59 10.83 21.15 0.85
CA PRO A 59 10.29 20.63 -0.41
C PRO A 59 11.39 20.22 -1.41
N ARG A 60 12.60 20.79 -1.30
CA ARG A 60 13.73 20.48 -2.20
C ARG A 60 14.25 19.06 -2.00
N ALA A 61 13.94 18.43 -0.86
CA ALA A 61 14.19 17.01 -0.65
C ALA A 61 13.53 16.14 -1.74
N HIS A 62 12.46 16.63 -2.37
CA HIS A 62 11.73 15.95 -3.44
C HIS A 62 11.97 16.52 -4.85
N ASP A 63 12.97 17.40 -5.04
CA ASP A 63 13.41 17.82 -6.37
C ASP A 63 14.28 16.73 -7.00
N ASN A 64 13.67 15.82 -7.75
CA ASN A 64 14.38 14.75 -8.44
C ASN A 64 14.77 15.18 -9.86
N ARG A 65 15.92 14.70 -10.33
CA ARG A 65 16.41 14.97 -11.70
C ARG A 65 15.70 14.12 -12.75
N TYR A 66 15.35 12.90 -12.39
CA TYR A 66 14.61 11.95 -13.20
C TYR A 66 13.85 11.00 -12.29
N PHE A 67 12.91 10.25 -12.86
CA PHE A 67 12.31 9.10 -12.21
C PHE A 67 12.09 7.98 -13.22
N GLU A 68 12.04 6.75 -12.71
CA GLU A 68 11.83 5.53 -13.49
C GLU A 68 10.88 4.59 -12.74
N TYR A 69 10.01 3.91 -13.48
CA TYR A 69 9.19 2.85 -12.92
C TYR A 69 10.00 1.58 -12.72
N SER A 70 9.96 1.00 -11.51
CA SER A 70 10.61 -0.28 -11.20
C SER A 70 9.58 -1.40 -11.13
N SER A 71 9.46 -2.17 -12.21
CA SER A 71 8.59 -3.37 -12.24
C SER A 71 9.03 -4.43 -11.23
N ALA A 72 10.34 -4.67 -11.11
CA ALA A 72 10.89 -5.66 -10.20
C ALA A 72 10.61 -5.32 -8.73
N MET A 73 10.75 -4.06 -8.32
CA MET A 73 10.43 -3.65 -6.94
C MET A 73 8.93 -3.62 -6.69
N SER A 74 8.14 -3.16 -7.65
CA SER A 74 6.67 -3.19 -7.56
C SER A 74 6.17 -4.62 -7.35
N TYR A 75 6.69 -5.57 -8.13
CA TYR A 75 6.39 -7.00 -7.96
C TYR A 75 6.88 -7.55 -6.62
N ARG A 76 8.08 -7.15 -6.17
CA ARG A 76 8.59 -7.58 -4.87
C ARG A 76 7.69 -7.12 -3.73
N LEU A 77 7.26 -5.85 -3.75
CA LEU A 77 6.41 -5.29 -2.71
C LEU A 77 4.98 -5.83 -2.76
N SER A 78 4.44 -6.16 -3.94
CA SER A 78 3.11 -6.80 -4.04
C SER A 78 3.06 -8.20 -3.44
N ASN A 79 4.22 -8.83 -3.19
CA ASN A 79 4.32 -10.13 -2.52
C ASN A 79 4.54 -10.00 -1.01
N VAL A 80 4.56 -8.78 -0.46
CA VAL A 80 4.63 -8.56 0.99
C VAL A 80 3.23 -8.75 1.58
N PRO A 81 3.05 -9.58 2.63
CA PRO A 81 1.76 -9.73 3.28
C PRO A 81 1.17 -8.39 3.70
N GLY A 82 -0.10 -8.16 3.41
CA GLY A 82 -0.79 -6.90 3.63
C GLY A 82 -0.78 -5.94 2.45
N VAL A 83 -0.08 -6.25 1.35
CA VAL A 83 -0.04 -5.43 0.13
C VAL A 83 -0.86 -6.10 -0.98
N ALA A 84 -1.93 -5.41 -1.42
CA ALA A 84 -2.70 -5.82 -2.59
C ALA A 84 -2.02 -5.42 -3.91
N ASN A 85 -1.52 -4.19 -3.99
CA ASN A 85 -0.86 -3.65 -5.17
C ASN A 85 0.27 -2.73 -4.74
N ALA A 86 1.31 -2.64 -5.56
CA ALA A 86 2.42 -1.73 -5.34
C ALA A 86 2.90 -1.09 -6.64
N ILE A 87 3.27 0.19 -6.58
CA ILE A 87 3.91 0.92 -7.66
C ILE A 87 5.13 1.63 -7.07
N VAL A 88 6.30 1.33 -7.60
CA VAL A 88 7.57 1.89 -7.15
C VAL A 88 8.20 2.73 -8.25
N MET A 89 8.46 3.99 -7.93
CA MET A 89 9.22 4.93 -8.74
C MET A 89 10.58 5.19 -8.09
N LEU A 90 11.65 4.95 -8.82
CA LEU A 90 13.02 5.23 -8.41
C LEU A 90 13.48 6.55 -8.99
N THR A 91 14.28 7.30 -8.24
CA THR A 91 14.87 8.56 -8.71
C THR A 91 16.38 8.55 -8.54
N ASP A 92 17.01 9.69 -8.81
CA ASP A 92 18.43 9.92 -8.54
C ASP A 92 18.81 9.83 -7.06
N LYS A 93 17.85 9.97 -6.14
CA LYS A 93 18.10 10.02 -4.70
C LYS A 93 17.14 9.20 -3.83
N ASN A 94 15.88 9.05 -4.24
CA ASN A 94 14.82 8.53 -3.40
C ASN A 94 14.05 7.40 -4.09
N ALA A 95 13.38 6.59 -3.30
CA ALA A 95 12.33 5.70 -3.75
C ALA A 95 10.97 6.22 -3.30
N TYR A 96 10.01 6.24 -4.22
CA TYR A 96 8.63 6.64 -4.00
C TYR A 96 7.74 5.44 -4.24
N VAL A 97 6.99 5.08 -3.20
CA VAL A 97 6.26 3.83 -3.13
C VAL A 97 4.79 4.14 -2.87
N GLY A 98 3.97 3.79 -3.84
CA GLY A 98 2.54 3.68 -3.65
C GLY A 98 2.17 2.23 -3.34
N ILE A 99 1.29 2.02 -2.36
CA ILE A 99 0.66 0.72 -2.14
C ILE A 99 -0.85 0.82 -1.94
N THR A 100 -1.54 -0.28 -2.18
CA THR A 100 -2.84 -0.57 -1.58
C THR A 100 -2.72 -1.75 -0.66
N THR A 101 -3.56 -1.81 0.37
CA THR A 101 -3.52 -2.87 1.38
C THR A 101 -4.67 -3.86 1.21
N ASP A 102 -4.47 -5.08 1.72
CA ASP A 102 -5.49 -6.12 1.84
C ASP A 102 -5.62 -6.60 3.29
N GLN A 103 -6.32 -7.73 3.49
CA GLN A 103 -6.54 -8.35 4.81
C GLN A 103 -5.65 -9.58 5.05
N THR A 104 -4.57 -9.75 4.28
CA THR A 104 -3.67 -10.90 4.44
C THR A 104 -2.71 -10.76 5.63
N ALA A 105 -2.65 -9.58 6.24
CA ALA A 105 -1.86 -9.29 7.43
C ALA A 105 -2.62 -8.41 8.45
N THR A 106 -2.25 -8.53 9.71
CA THR A 106 -2.79 -7.74 10.83
C THR A 106 -1.85 -6.61 11.23
N GLY A 107 -2.39 -5.56 11.84
CA GLY A 107 -1.57 -4.44 12.36
C GLY A 107 -0.98 -3.52 11.29
N ILE A 108 -1.48 -3.61 10.05
CA ILE A 108 -1.12 -2.69 8.96
C ILE A 108 -1.45 -1.23 9.35
N ARG A 109 -2.56 -1.03 10.08
CA ARG A 109 -3.02 0.28 10.51
C ARG A 109 -2.38 0.69 11.83
N SER A 110 -1.90 1.93 11.92
CA SER A 110 -1.37 2.51 13.17
C SER A 110 -2.47 2.94 14.15
N HIS A 111 -3.66 3.24 13.64
CA HIS A 111 -4.82 3.65 14.42
C HIS A 111 -6.12 3.17 13.76
N GLY A 112 -7.13 2.94 14.59
CA GLY A 112 -8.50 2.66 14.15
C GLY A 112 -9.35 3.93 14.06
N GLY A 113 -10.49 3.82 13.40
CA GLY A 113 -11.50 4.88 13.34
C GLY A 113 -12.12 5.03 11.95
N LEU A 114 -13.34 5.57 11.90
CA LEU A 114 -14.05 5.80 10.63
C LEU A 114 -13.29 6.77 9.71
N ARG A 115 -12.50 7.70 10.28
CA ARG A 115 -11.73 8.70 9.54
C ARG A 115 -10.50 8.16 8.82
N THR A 116 -10.02 6.97 9.18
CA THR A 116 -8.87 6.33 8.50
C THR A 116 -9.32 5.45 7.32
N ARG A 117 -10.64 5.40 7.06
CA ARG A 117 -11.22 4.56 6.00
C ARG A 117 -11.60 5.47 4.84
N GLU A 118 -10.95 5.26 3.69
CA GLU A 118 -11.28 5.98 2.45
C GLU A 118 -12.32 5.25 1.59
N GLN A 119 -12.56 3.96 1.86
CA GLN A 119 -13.47 3.11 1.08
C GLN A 119 -14.85 2.98 1.73
N ASP A 120 -15.90 3.24 0.97
CA ASP A 120 -17.25 2.79 1.21
C ASP A 120 -17.60 1.59 0.30
N ASN A 121 -17.72 0.40 0.89
CA ASN A 121 -18.08 -0.83 0.17
C ASN A 121 -19.56 -1.22 0.36
N THR A 122 -20.40 -0.30 0.86
CA THR A 122 -21.84 -0.56 1.09
C THR A 122 -22.63 -0.75 -0.20
N GLY A 123 -22.13 -0.26 -1.34
CA GLY A 123 -22.78 -0.41 -2.65
C GLY A 123 -22.96 -1.84 -3.13
N THR A 124 -22.15 -2.79 -2.64
CA THR A 124 -22.32 -4.21 -2.95
C THR A 124 -23.69 -4.75 -2.52
N THR A 125 -24.30 -4.18 -1.46
CA THR A 125 -25.64 -4.59 -0.98
C THR A 125 -26.77 -4.03 -1.84
N GLU A 126 -26.53 -2.91 -2.54
CA GLU A 126 -27.52 -2.21 -3.38
C GLU A 126 -27.38 -2.55 -4.88
N GLY A 127 -26.47 -3.47 -5.24
CA GLY A 127 -26.25 -3.89 -6.63
C GLY A 127 -25.59 -2.84 -7.53
N VAL A 128 -24.98 -1.82 -6.93
CA VAL A 128 -24.30 -0.72 -7.65
C VAL A 128 -22.84 -0.61 -7.26
N TYR A 129 -22.01 -0.21 -8.21
CA TYR A 129 -20.58 -0.08 -8.02
C TYR A 129 -20.21 1.20 -7.26
N ASN A 130 -20.84 2.33 -7.60
CA ASN A 130 -20.68 3.61 -6.92
C ASN A 130 -22.05 4.07 -6.39
N VAL A 131 -22.18 4.16 -5.06
CA VAL A 131 -23.46 4.49 -4.39
C VAL A 131 -23.87 5.95 -4.58
N ASP A 132 -22.91 6.86 -4.75
CA ASP A 132 -23.18 8.30 -4.87
C ASP A 132 -23.71 8.66 -6.27
N THR A 133 -23.40 7.84 -7.28
CA THR A 133 -23.81 8.08 -8.67
C THR A 133 -24.76 7.02 -9.22
N GLY A 134 -24.95 5.91 -8.52
CA GLY A 134 -25.72 4.75 -8.99
C GLY A 134 -25.05 3.98 -10.15
N SER A 135 -23.79 4.28 -10.49
CA SER A 135 -23.08 3.59 -11.56
C SER A 135 -22.86 2.12 -11.20
N THR A 136 -23.10 1.23 -12.16
CA THR A 136 -22.80 -0.21 -12.07
C THR A 136 -21.41 -0.56 -12.60
N SER A 137 -20.69 0.42 -13.15
CA SER A 137 -19.41 0.22 -13.84
C SER A 137 -18.21 0.70 -13.02
N TRP A 138 -17.13 -0.09 -13.01
CA TRP A 138 -15.81 0.30 -12.54
C TRP A 138 -15.12 1.26 -13.53
N ASP A 139 -14.43 2.28 -13.02
CA ASP A 139 -13.57 3.17 -13.82
C ASP A 139 -12.18 2.54 -14.03
N LEU A 140 -11.96 1.93 -15.20
CA LEU A 140 -10.74 1.18 -15.53
C LEU A 140 -9.46 2.04 -15.55
N THR A 141 -9.59 3.37 -15.48
CA THR A 141 -8.45 4.28 -15.44
C THR A 141 -7.79 4.34 -14.07
N LYS A 142 -8.51 3.96 -13.01
CA LYS A 142 -8.09 4.03 -11.60
C LYS A 142 -7.88 2.64 -11.02
N ILE A 143 -6.90 2.52 -10.11
CA ILE A 143 -6.65 1.29 -9.34
C ILE A 143 -7.31 1.34 -7.96
N VAL A 144 -7.46 2.54 -7.41
CA VAL A 144 -8.19 2.77 -6.15
C VAL A 144 -9.35 3.72 -6.38
N THR A 145 -10.54 3.34 -5.94
CA THR A 145 -11.70 4.23 -5.89
C THR A 145 -12.32 4.19 -4.50
N PRO A 146 -13.15 5.19 -4.14
CA PRO A 146 -13.84 5.17 -2.85
C PRO A 146 -14.82 4.01 -2.71
N TYR A 147 -15.15 3.26 -3.76
CA TYR A 147 -16.15 2.20 -3.69
C TYR A 147 -15.59 0.87 -4.16
N ASN A 148 -15.94 -0.23 -3.50
CA ASN A 148 -15.65 -1.61 -3.92
C ASN A 148 -14.21 -1.86 -4.43
N SER A 149 -13.22 -1.26 -3.77
CA SER A 149 -11.82 -1.24 -4.18
C SER A 149 -10.87 -1.76 -3.09
N SER A 150 -9.60 -2.00 -3.45
CA SER A 150 -8.52 -2.30 -2.49
C SER A 150 -8.41 -1.19 -1.43
N PHE A 151 -7.96 -1.55 -0.22
CA PHE A 151 -7.91 -0.61 0.88
C PHE A 151 -6.78 0.41 0.71
N SER A 152 -7.09 1.68 0.94
CA SER A 152 -6.20 2.83 0.91
C SER A 152 -6.29 3.57 2.25
N HIS A 153 -5.30 4.41 2.51
CA HIS A 153 -5.18 5.12 3.77
C HIS A 153 -4.87 6.58 3.49
N LYS A 154 -5.63 7.47 4.12
CA LYS A 154 -5.60 8.90 3.82
C LYS A 154 -4.23 9.49 4.12
N ASP A 155 -3.72 9.22 5.31
CA ASP A 155 -2.50 9.79 5.84
C ASP A 155 -1.39 8.75 5.92
N ILE A 156 -0.13 9.16 5.69
CA ILE A 156 1.03 8.25 5.82
C ILE A 156 1.12 7.66 7.24
N SER A 157 0.68 8.40 8.25
CA SER A 157 0.63 7.94 9.63
C SER A 157 -0.41 6.85 9.90
N ASP A 158 -1.42 6.69 9.03
CA ASP A 158 -2.38 5.60 9.13
C ASP A 158 -1.70 4.23 8.97
N LEU A 159 -0.53 4.17 8.30
CA LEU A 159 0.27 2.95 8.21
C LEU A 159 1.15 2.77 9.44
N SER A 160 1.15 1.56 10.00
CA SER A 160 2.01 1.21 11.13
C SER A 160 3.48 1.40 10.79
N THR A 161 4.28 1.73 11.81
CA THR A 161 5.72 1.95 11.65
C THR A 161 6.43 0.68 11.19
N GLU A 162 5.98 -0.47 11.67
CA GLU A 162 6.54 -1.78 11.36
C GLU A 162 6.25 -2.21 9.92
N PHE A 163 5.05 -1.92 9.43
CA PHE A 163 4.72 -2.15 8.04
C PHE A 163 5.55 -1.26 7.11
N ARG A 164 5.66 0.04 7.40
CA ARG A 164 6.52 0.97 6.64
C ARG A 164 8.00 0.58 6.67
N GLN A 165 8.48 0.11 7.83
CA GLN A 165 9.84 -0.39 7.98
C GLN A 165 10.07 -1.63 7.11
N THR A 166 9.15 -2.59 7.14
CA THR A 166 9.24 -3.83 6.35
C THR A 166 9.33 -3.52 4.86
N LEU A 167 8.42 -2.69 4.34
CA LEU A 167 8.44 -2.27 2.93
C LEU A 167 9.75 -1.55 2.57
N SER A 168 10.23 -0.66 3.44
CA SER A 168 11.46 0.09 3.19
C SER A 168 12.71 -0.79 3.22
N ASN A 169 12.73 -1.81 4.08
CA ASN A 169 13.78 -2.81 4.09
C ASN A 169 13.82 -3.59 2.77
N GLU A 170 12.65 -3.99 2.24
CA GLU A 170 12.57 -4.65 0.93
C GLU A 170 13.07 -3.77 -0.22
N VAL A 171 12.72 -2.49 -0.23
CA VAL A 171 13.24 -1.52 -1.21
C VAL A 171 14.76 -1.39 -1.11
N ARG A 172 15.30 -1.20 0.10
CA ARG A 172 16.75 -1.01 0.31
C ARG A 172 17.59 -2.24 0.01
N LYS A 173 17.02 -3.45 0.11
CA LYS A 173 17.70 -4.68 -0.35
C LYS A 173 17.96 -4.65 -1.86
N MET A 174 17.08 -4.04 -2.64
CA MET A 174 17.17 -3.98 -4.10
C MET A 174 17.84 -2.70 -4.61
N ALA A 175 17.69 -1.58 -3.89
CA ALA A 175 18.35 -0.31 -4.19
C ALA A 175 19.00 0.27 -2.92
N PRO A 176 20.20 -0.19 -2.55
CA PRO A 176 20.88 0.28 -1.34
C PRO A 176 21.29 1.75 -1.40
N ASN A 177 21.39 2.33 -2.61
CA ASN A 177 21.83 3.70 -2.83
C ASN A 177 20.74 4.76 -2.60
N VAL A 178 19.47 4.36 -2.39
CA VAL A 178 18.41 5.34 -2.12
C VAL A 178 18.60 5.95 -0.74
N THR A 179 18.54 7.27 -0.67
CA THR A 179 18.63 8.03 0.57
C THR A 179 17.34 7.87 1.37
N GLY A 180 16.20 8.18 0.75
CA GLY A 180 14.88 8.11 1.37
C GLY A 180 13.95 7.10 0.68
N VAL A 181 13.11 6.44 1.49
CA VAL A 181 11.99 5.62 0.99
C VAL A 181 10.69 6.23 1.49
N HIS A 182 9.91 6.79 0.56
CA HIS A 182 8.67 7.50 0.83
C HIS A 182 7.49 6.61 0.46
N ILE A 183 6.70 6.21 1.45
CA ILE A 183 5.60 5.25 1.28
C ILE A 183 4.29 5.95 1.60
N SER A 184 3.33 5.87 0.69
CA SER A 184 1.96 6.28 0.92
C SER A 184 0.99 5.23 0.39
N ALA A 185 -0.12 5.07 1.10
CA ALA A 185 -1.24 4.26 0.65
C ALA A 185 -2.45 5.14 0.30
N ASN A 186 -2.25 6.42 0.06
CA ASN A 186 -3.30 7.37 -0.27
C ASN A 186 -3.87 7.09 -1.67
N MET A 187 -5.20 7.11 -1.79
CA MET A 187 -5.91 6.82 -3.04
C MET A 187 -5.45 7.71 -4.21
N GLU A 188 -5.38 9.03 -4.01
CA GLU A 188 -5.03 9.97 -5.08
C GLU A 188 -3.59 9.75 -5.54
N TYR A 189 -2.68 9.59 -4.57
CA TYR A 189 -1.29 9.30 -4.86
C TYR A 189 -1.10 7.99 -5.63
N MET A 190 -1.83 6.93 -5.26
CA MET A 190 -1.82 5.66 -5.98
C MET A 190 -2.28 5.79 -7.43
N ASN A 191 -3.39 6.48 -7.66
CA ASN A 191 -3.92 6.67 -9.01
C ASN A 191 -2.99 7.53 -9.88
N GLN A 192 -2.36 8.55 -9.30
CA GLN A 192 -1.38 9.34 -10.05
C GLN A 192 -0.10 8.55 -10.37
N LEU A 193 0.40 7.73 -9.43
CA LEU A 193 1.52 6.82 -9.70
C LEU A 193 1.20 5.82 -10.81
N LEU A 194 -0.04 5.33 -10.88
CA LEU A 194 -0.49 4.49 -11.98
C LEU A 194 -0.39 5.21 -13.33
N GLY A 195 -0.76 6.50 -13.39
CA GLY A 195 -0.61 7.30 -14.61
C GLY A 195 0.85 7.36 -15.10
N TYR A 196 1.79 7.63 -14.19
CA TYR A 196 3.23 7.60 -14.51
C TYR A 196 3.71 6.20 -14.91
N ALA A 197 3.21 5.15 -14.26
CA ALA A 197 3.57 3.77 -14.59
C ALA A 197 3.07 3.37 -15.98
N LYS A 198 1.83 3.72 -16.33
CA LYS A 198 1.23 3.54 -17.67
C LYS A 198 2.08 4.23 -18.74
N ALA A 199 2.49 5.48 -18.51
CA ALA A 199 3.39 6.18 -19.43
C ALA A 199 4.70 5.41 -19.67
N SER A 200 5.28 4.82 -18.61
CA SER A 200 6.46 3.96 -18.74
C SER A 200 6.17 2.67 -19.52
N TRP A 201 5.03 2.02 -19.28
CA TRP A 201 4.63 0.78 -19.97
C TRP A 201 4.40 1.00 -21.47
N ASP A 202 3.89 2.18 -21.83
CA ASP A 202 3.69 2.59 -23.22
C ASP A 202 4.97 3.05 -23.92
N GLY A 203 6.11 3.05 -23.21
CA GLY A 203 7.40 3.47 -23.74
C GLY A 203 7.53 4.98 -23.93
N GLN A 204 6.68 5.78 -23.28
CA GLN A 204 6.78 7.24 -23.33
C GLN A 204 8.01 7.72 -22.54
N PRO A 205 8.69 8.78 -22.99
CA PRO A 205 9.77 9.38 -22.21
C PRO A 205 9.20 9.98 -20.92
N LEU A 206 9.76 9.59 -19.77
CA LEU A 206 9.34 10.09 -18.46
C LEU A 206 9.94 11.45 -18.10
N ALA A 207 11.02 11.87 -18.77
CA ALA A 207 11.71 13.13 -18.48
C ALA A 207 10.77 14.36 -18.47
N PRO A 208 9.85 14.55 -19.45
CA PRO A 208 8.89 15.66 -19.43
C PRO A 208 7.91 15.63 -18.25
N LEU A 209 7.69 14.46 -17.66
CA LEU A 209 6.79 14.25 -16.52
C LEU A 209 7.49 14.46 -15.17
N THR A 210 8.80 14.70 -15.15
CA THR A 210 9.56 14.86 -13.89
C THR A 210 9.07 16.06 -13.06
N PRO A 211 8.73 17.23 -13.64
CA PRO A 211 8.18 18.34 -12.86
C PRO A 211 6.85 18.02 -12.18
N SER A 212 5.94 17.29 -12.87
CA SER A 212 4.66 16.90 -12.28
C SER A 212 4.83 15.82 -11.21
N PHE A 213 5.76 14.88 -11.43
CA PHE A 213 6.12 13.89 -10.43
C PHE A 213 6.69 14.52 -9.15
N ASN A 214 7.61 15.49 -9.29
CA ASN A 214 8.17 16.22 -8.15
C ASN A 214 7.09 17.01 -7.40
N LYS A 215 6.11 17.60 -8.11
CA LYS A 215 4.95 18.25 -7.50
C LYS A 215 4.11 17.27 -6.67
N LEU A 216 3.79 16.10 -7.21
CA LEU A 216 3.09 15.05 -6.48
C LEU A 216 3.86 14.59 -5.23
N ALA A 217 5.17 14.38 -5.37
CA ALA A 217 6.02 14.00 -4.27
C ALA A 217 6.02 15.05 -3.14
N LYS A 218 6.11 16.34 -3.48
CA LYS A 218 6.05 17.44 -2.51
C LYS A 218 4.69 17.54 -1.83
N TYR A 219 3.60 17.36 -2.59
CA TYR A 219 2.26 17.38 -2.04
C TYR A 219 2.03 16.26 -1.01
N MET A 220 2.54 15.05 -1.29
CA MET A 220 2.34 13.90 -0.40
C MET A 220 3.33 13.84 0.77
N PHE A 221 4.59 14.24 0.57
CA PHE A 221 5.68 13.99 1.53
C PHE A 221 6.37 15.25 2.07
N ALA A 222 5.92 16.43 1.66
CA ALA A 222 6.32 17.72 2.23
C ALA A 222 5.07 18.58 2.50
N ALA A 223 5.27 19.79 3.03
CA ALA A 223 4.21 20.79 3.19
C ALA A 223 3.90 21.49 1.84
N GLY A 224 3.74 20.70 0.77
CA GLY A 224 3.42 21.24 -0.55
C GLY A 224 1.93 21.55 -0.67
N ASP A 225 1.58 22.82 -0.89
CA ASP A 225 0.18 23.25 -1.00
C ASP A 225 -0.38 23.14 -2.43
N GLU A 226 0.46 22.81 -3.40
CA GLU A 226 0.06 22.75 -4.81
C GLU A 226 -0.53 21.37 -5.13
N VAL A 227 -1.83 21.33 -5.42
CA VAL A 227 -2.54 20.11 -5.79
C VAL A 227 -2.01 19.60 -7.14
N PRO A 228 -1.44 18.38 -7.20
CA PRO A 228 -0.92 17.82 -8.44
C PRO A 228 -2.05 17.39 -9.36
N ILE A 229 -1.96 17.78 -10.63
CA ILE A 229 -2.92 17.38 -11.67
C ILE A 229 -2.54 15.97 -12.15
N PRO A 230 -3.50 15.03 -12.25
CA PRO A 230 -3.23 13.70 -12.82
C PRO A 230 -2.62 13.78 -14.22
N VAL A 231 -1.70 12.86 -14.50
CA VAL A 231 -1.12 12.74 -15.85
C VAL A 231 -2.24 12.38 -16.84
N PRO A 232 -2.37 13.08 -17.98
CA PRO A 232 -3.33 12.72 -19.01
C PRO A 232 -3.12 11.26 -19.45
N GLU A 233 -4.20 10.49 -19.54
CA GLU A 233 -4.08 9.14 -20.06
C GLU A 233 -3.54 9.17 -21.50
N PRO A 234 -2.62 8.26 -21.86
CA PRO A 234 -2.29 8.04 -23.25
C PRO A 234 -3.58 7.72 -23.99
N THR A 235 -3.94 8.55 -24.97
CA THR A 235 -5.11 8.29 -25.82
C THR A 235 -4.99 6.88 -26.37
N ALA A 236 -5.95 6.01 -26.03
CA ALA A 236 -5.97 4.62 -26.49
C ALA A 236 -5.63 4.58 -27.98
N ARG A 237 -4.60 3.80 -28.33
CA ARG A 237 -4.08 3.72 -29.70
C ARG A 237 -5.22 3.50 -30.71
N GLY A 238 -5.44 4.49 -31.57
CA GLY A 238 -5.92 4.33 -32.94
C GLY A 238 -7.09 3.38 -33.16
N GLY A 239 -8.25 3.63 -32.55
CA GLY A 239 -9.52 3.18 -33.11
C GLY A 239 -9.84 4.05 -34.33
N SER A 240 -9.45 3.58 -35.53
CA SER A 240 -9.89 4.15 -36.80
C SER A 240 -11.43 4.14 -36.86
N MET A 241 -12.06 5.27 -36.54
CA MET A 241 -13.44 5.53 -37.01
C MET A 241 -13.36 6.04 -38.44
N ASN A 242 -13.07 5.10 -39.35
CA ASN A 242 -13.42 5.25 -40.74
C ASN A 242 -14.95 5.08 -40.83
N GLY A 243 -15.68 6.19 -40.84
CA GLY A 243 -17.13 6.24 -40.82
C GLY A 243 -17.64 7.49 -41.49
N THR A 244 -17.49 7.53 -42.82
CA THR A 244 -18.19 8.42 -43.74
C THR A 244 -19.62 8.70 -43.30
N ALA A 245 -19.92 9.94 -42.92
CA ALA A 245 -21.26 10.51 -43.03
C ALA A 245 -21.23 11.49 -44.21
N LYS A 246 -21.58 10.97 -45.38
CA LYS A 246 -21.94 11.77 -46.56
C LYS A 246 -23.34 11.33 -46.97
N ARG A 247 -24.22 12.34 -47.08
CA ARG A 247 -25.65 12.35 -47.45
C ARG A 247 -26.61 12.21 -46.28
#